data_AF-A0A5C3NPG8-F1
#
_entry.id   AF-A0A5C3NPG8-F1
#
_cell.length_a   1.000
_cell.length_b   1.000
_cell.length_c   1.000
_cell.angle_alpha   90.00
_cell.angle_beta   90.00
_cell.angle_gamma   90.00
#
_symmetry.space_group_name_H-M   'P 1'
#
loop_
_entity.id
_entity.type
_entity.pdbx_description
1 polymer ?
#
loop_
_entity_poly.entity_id
_entity_poly.type
_entity_poly.pdbx_seq_one_letter_code
_entity_poly.pdbx_strand_id
1 'polypeptide(L)'
;RDIWDAPLLRTFLGPDGKTAFSVQREGEVHLVFSLFVDWFNPYSNKKAGKSHSVGAIYMACLNLPPDIRYRPENIYLAGIIPGPHE
;
A
#
# COMPACT_ATOMS: atom_id res chain seq x y z
N ARG A 1 2.66 -17.99 6.10
CA ARG A 1 3.32 -17.62 4.83
C ARG A 1 2.64 -16.38 4.30
N ASP A 2 3.41 -15.46 3.75
CA ASP A 2 2.96 -14.12 3.40
C ASP A 2 3.63 -13.63 2.11
N ILE A 3 3.30 -12.43 1.63
CA ILE A 3 3.84 -11.84 0.39
C ILE A 3 5.37 -11.86 0.33
N TRP A 4 6.08 -11.69 1.45
CA TRP A 4 7.55 -11.82 1.50
C TRP A 4 8.08 -13.22 1.18
N ASP A 5 7.25 -14.24 1.32
CA ASP A 5 7.59 -15.61 0.94
C ASP A 5 7.38 -15.86 -0.56
N ALA A 6 6.79 -14.90 -1.29
CA ALA A 6 6.59 -15.03 -2.73
C ALA A 6 7.95 -15.11 -3.44
N PRO A 7 8.11 -16.03 -4.42
CA PRO A 7 9.36 -16.17 -5.17
C PRO A 7 9.83 -14.85 -5.77
N LEU A 8 8.90 -14.05 -6.31
CA LEU A 8 9.19 -12.77 -6.93
C LEU A 8 9.95 -11.81 -6.01
N LEU A 9 9.48 -11.60 -4.77
CA LEU A 9 10.15 -10.66 -3.84
C LEU A 9 11.50 -11.20 -3.35
N ARG A 10 11.67 -12.51 -3.29
CA ARG A 10 12.94 -13.14 -2.90
C ARG A 10 13.99 -13.06 -3.98
N THR A 11 13.60 -13.07 -5.25
CA THR A 11 14.51 -13.02 -6.40
C THR A 11 14.54 -11.67 -7.09
N PHE A 12 13.79 -10.67 -6.60
CA PHE A 12 13.79 -9.33 -7.15
C PHE A 12 15.18 -8.70 -6.97
N LEU A 13 15.82 -8.32 -8.08
CA LEU A 13 17.15 -7.73 -8.07
C LEU A 13 17.07 -6.22 -7.87
N GLY A 14 18.00 -5.68 -7.11
CA GLY A 14 18.17 -4.24 -6.96
C GLY A 14 18.73 -3.57 -8.23
N PRO A 15 18.96 -2.25 -8.18
CA PRO A 15 19.39 -1.47 -9.35
C PRO A 15 20.70 -1.95 -10.00
N ASP A 16 21.54 -2.69 -9.26
CA ASP A 16 22.80 -3.26 -9.78
C ASP A 16 22.60 -4.50 -10.66
N GLY A 17 21.39 -5.05 -10.71
CA GLY A 17 21.05 -6.27 -11.46
C GLY A 17 21.75 -7.54 -10.95
N LYS A 18 22.29 -7.53 -9.73
CA LYS A 18 23.08 -8.65 -9.17
C LYS A 18 22.65 -9.03 -7.77
N THR A 19 22.29 -8.06 -6.94
CA THR A 19 21.97 -8.27 -5.53
C THR A 19 20.47 -8.30 -5.36
N ALA A 20 19.94 -9.24 -4.56
CA ALA A 20 18.53 -9.22 -4.23
C ALA A 20 18.17 -7.94 -3.47
N PHE A 21 17.06 -7.29 -3.83
CA PHE A 21 16.58 -6.05 -3.22
C PHE A 21 16.30 -6.19 -1.72
N SER A 22 15.99 -7.40 -1.24
CA SER A 22 15.81 -7.67 0.18
C SER A 22 17.09 -7.49 1.02
N VAL A 23 18.27 -7.56 0.39
CA VAL A 23 19.56 -7.32 1.05
C VAL A 23 19.70 -5.82 1.32
N GLN A 24 19.72 -5.46 2.60
CA GLN A 24 19.99 -4.07 3.02
C GLN A 24 21.48 -3.78 2.92
N ARG A 25 21.82 -2.66 2.30
CA ARG A 25 23.19 -2.14 2.19
C ARG A 25 23.38 -0.98 3.14
N GLU A 26 24.62 -0.77 3.55
CA GLU A 26 24.96 0.39 4.35
C GLU A 26 24.65 1.68 3.59
N GLY A 27 23.92 2.60 4.23
CA GLY A 27 23.50 3.87 3.62
C GLY A 27 22.23 3.80 2.78
N GLU A 28 21.57 2.65 2.65
CA GLU A 28 20.34 2.47 1.88
C GLU A 28 19.21 1.89 2.74
N VAL A 29 17.97 2.18 2.36
CA VAL A 29 16.77 1.56 2.95
C VAL A 29 15.89 1.06 1.82
N HIS A 30 15.70 -0.26 1.74
CA HIS A 30 14.86 -0.88 0.72
C HIS A 30 13.48 -1.18 1.29
N LEU A 31 12.49 -0.40 0.87
CA LEU A 31 11.10 -0.53 1.32
C LEU A 31 10.22 -1.14 0.23
N VAL A 32 9.33 -2.03 0.65
CA VAL A 32 8.28 -2.60 -0.20
C VAL A 32 6.94 -2.19 0.40
N PHE A 33 6.06 -1.64 -0.43
CA PHE A 33 4.73 -1.23 -0.03
C PHE A 33 3.67 -2.02 -0.80
N SER A 34 2.60 -2.39 -0.11
CA SER A 34 1.35 -2.81 -0.75
C SER A 34 0.49 -1.59 -0.99
N LEU A 35 0.04 -1.39 -2.23
CA LEU A 35 -0.81 -0.29 -2.66
C LEU A 35 -2.27 -0.74 -2.70
N PHE A 36 -3.15 0.01 -2.05
CA PHE A 36 -4.59 -0.18 -2.09
C PHE A 36 -5.24 1.08 -2.65
N VAL A 37 -6.20 0.89 -3.56
CA VAL A 37 -7.04 1.97 -4.07
C VAL A 37 -8.49 1.55 -3.94
N ASP A 38 -9.28 2.33 -3.22
CA ASP A 38 -10.68 2.03 -2.95
C ASP A 38 -11.56 3.27 -3.13
N TRP A 39 -12.78 3.08 -3.62
CA TRP A 39 -13.77 4.14 -3.81
C TRP A 39 -14.96 3.90 -2.88
N PHE A 40 -15.26 4.89 -2.06
CA PHE A 40 -16.37 4.82 -1.11
C PHE A 40 -17.15 6.13 -1.08
N ASN A 41 -18.37 6.06 -0.55
CA ASN A 41 -19.17 7.25 -0.30
C ASN A 41 -18.79 7.85 1.08
N PRO A 42 -18.17 9.05 1.14
CA PRO A 42 -17.73 9.63 2.40
C PRO A 42 -18.90 9.99 3.33
N TYR A 43 -20.12 10.12 2.79
CA TYR A 43 -21.34 10.43 3.54
C TYR A 43 -22.15 9.20 3.93
N SER A 44 -21.60 7.99 3.74
CA SER A 44 -22.26 6.69 3.90
C SER A 44 -23.40 6.42 2.90
N ASN A 45 -23.73 5.14 2.71
CA ASN A 45 -24.78 4.71 1.80
C ASN A 45 -26.18 4.91 2.39
N LYS A 46 -26.66 6.16 2.43
CA LYS A 46 -28.08 6.45 2.71
C LYS A 46 -28.90 6.24 1.44
N LYS A 47 -29.95 5.41 1.50
CA LYS A 47 -30.85 5.08 0.37
C LYS A 47 -31.48 6.27 -0.36
N ALA A 48 -31.43 7.47 0.22
CA ALA A 48 -31.98 8.72 -0.33
C ALA A 48 -30.95 9.86 -0.44
N GLY A 49 -29.65 9.60 -0.22
CA GLY A 49 -28.58 10.59 -0.32
C GLY A 49 -27.96 10.65 -1.71
N LYS A 50 -27.42 11.82 -2.09
CA LYS A 50 -26.63 11.97 -3.32
C LYS A 50 -25.47 10.97 -3.34
N SER A 51 -25.25 10.32 -4.48
CA SER A 51 -24.02 9.56 -4.72
C SER A 51 -22.87 10.55 -4.74
N HIS A 52 -21.96 10.41 -3.79
CA HIS A 52 -20.67 11.07 -3.81
C HIS A 52 -19.63 9.97 -3.67
N SER A 53 -18.68 9.90 -4.57
CA SER A 53 -17.62 8.91 -4.60
C SER A 53 -16.29 9.61 -4.33
N VAL A 54 -15.51 9.05 -3.42
CA VAL A 54 -14.15 9.50 -3.15
C VAL A 54 -13.24 8.28 -3.23
N GLY A 55 -12.20 8.39 -4.05
CA GLY A 55 -11.14 7.40 -4.10
C GLY A 55 -10.10 7.70 -3.02
N ALA A 56 -9.57 6.68 -2.37
CA ALA A 56 -8.44 6.81 -1.47
C ALA A 56 -7.35 5.83 -1.86
N ILE A 57 -6.10 6.31 -1.81
CA ILE A 57 -4.90 5.53 -2.05
C ILE A 57 -4.21 5.30 -0.71
N TYR A 58 -4.15 4.05 -0.26
CA TYR A 58 -3.48 3.65 0.98
C TYR A 58 -2.25 2.80 0.65
N MET A 59 -1.22 2.92 1.48
CA MET A 59 -0.05 2.05 1.42
C MET A 59 0.25 1.41 2.77
N ALA A 60 0.56 0.12 2.76
CA ALA A 60 1.07 -0.60 3.93
C ALA A 60 2.55 -0.93 3.72
N CYS A 61 3.42 -0.54 4.65
CA CYS A 61 4.84 -0.91 4.60
C CYS A 61 4.99 -2.39 4.92
N LEU A 62 5.36 -3.19 3.92
CA LEU A 62 5.45 -4.63 4.10
C LEU A 62 6.66 -5.01 4.95
N ASN A 63 7.70 -4.17 5.05
CA ASN A 63 8.87 -4.43 5.89
C ASN A 63 8.55 -4.49 7.39
N LEU A 64 7.40 -3.99 7.81
CA LEU A 64 6.92 -4.16 9.19
C LEU A 64 6.44 -5.60 9.43
N PRO A 65 6.57 -6.11 10.67
CA PRO A 65 6.00 -7.40 11.05
C PRO A 65 4.52 -7.57 10.64
N PRO A 66 4.10 -8.76 10.16
CA PRO A 66 2.74 -8.99 9.68
C PRO A 66 1.62 -8.62 10.66
N ASP A 67 1.89 -8.73 11.97
CA ASP A 67 0.96 -8.45 13.06
C ASP A 67 0.77 -6.96 13.36
N ILE A 68 1.62 -6.08 12.81
CA ILE A 68 1.54 -4.64 13.06
C ILE A 68 1.32 -3.80 11.80
N ARG A 69 1.73 -4.28 10.62
CA ARG A 69 1.77 -3.46 9.40
C ARG A 69 0.42 -3.00 8.85
N TYR A 70 -0.68 -3.63 9.26
CA TYR A 70 -2.05 -3.25 8.87
C TYR A 70 -2.82 -2.56 9.99
N ARG A 71 -2.16 -2.21 11.11
CA ARG A 71 -2.77 -1.37 12.13
C ARG A 71 -2.97 0.04 11.57
N PRO A 72 -4.05 0.75 11.94
CA PRO A 72 -4.34 2.09 11.39
C PRO A 72 -3.17 3.07 11.46
N GLU A 73 -2.37 3.03 12.53
CA GLU A 73 -1.19 3.88 12.71
C GLU A 73 -0.02 3.58 11.75
N ASN A 74 0.01 2.41 11.12
CA ASN A 74 1.04 1.98 10.18
C ASN A 74 0.58 1.99 8.72
N ILE A 75 -0.66 2.43 8.46
CA ILE A 75 -1.19 2.63 7.12
C ILE A 75 -0.96 4.09 6.72
N TYR A 76 -0.29 4.29 5.58
CA TYR A 76 -0.04 5.60 5.03
C TYR A 76 -1.13 5.96 4.01
N LEU A 77 -1.87 7.03 4.26
CA LEU A 77 -2.77 7.62 3.26
C LEU A 77 -1.93 8.41 2.25
N ALA A 78 -1.73 7.82 1.06
CA ALA A 78 -0.89 8.40 0.01
C ALA A 78 -1.62 9.46 -0.83
N GLY A 79 -2.95 9.39 -0.91
CA GLY A 79 -3.72 10.38 -1.65
C GLY A 79 -5.22 10.16 -1.58
N ILE A 80 -5.95 11.23 -1.93
CA ILE A 80 -7.39 11.24 -2.10
C ILE A 80 -7.68 11.66 -3.53
N ILE A 81 -8.47 10.85 -4.23
CA ILE A 81 -8.91 11.07 -5.60
C ILE A 81 -10.34 11.63 -5.51
N PRO A 82 -10.59 12.88 -5.95
CA PRO A 82 -11.95 13.37 -6.03
C PRO A 82 -12.75 12.48 -6.98
N GLY A 83 -14.01 12.23 -6.65
CA GLY A 83 -14.92 11.55 -7.55
C GLY A 83 -14.99 12.26 -8.91
N PRO A 84 -15.30 11.53 -9.99
CA PRO A 84 -15.70 12.19 -11.23
C PRO A 84 -16.82 13.18 -10.92
N HIS A 85 -16.95 14.27 -11.69
CA HIS A 85 -18.02 15.25 -11.49
C HIS A 85 -19.40 14.55 -11.37
N GLU A 86 -19.86 14.37 -10.14
CA GLU A 86 -21.17 13.82 -9.74
C GLU A 86 -22.13 14.95 -9.35
#